data_AF-A0A7R7VHS5-F1
#
_entry.id   AF-A0A7R7VHS5-F1
#
_cell.length_a   1.000
_cell.length_b   1.000
_cell.length_c   1.000
_cell.angle_alpha   90.00
_cell.angle_beta   90.00
_cell.angle_gamma   90.00
#
_symmetry.space_group_name_H-M   'P 1'
#
loop_
_entity.id
_entity.type
_entity.pdbx_description
1 polymer ?
#
loop_
_entity_poly.entity_id
_entity_poly.type
_entity_poly.pdbx_seq_one_letter_code
_entity_poly.pdbx_strand_id
1 'polypeptide(L)'
;MVKIRKIKSYVFKVSEWVTVEDIQGGAFMQAKRIRFVNHHLNDGVANHHIQTKQTSIRTFRVVERRNSGEINLRNHKYIVLNAAGASAGDAVLSLDFDIPRTESQQCKNIQRGFPYLNKEHEKAASPDDVFTLFCTSSIPRQRDGATYNVPPGNVLPTVDNWGNYFDPCAGRSYVYAREIRGN
;
A
#
# COMPACT_ATOMS: atom_id res chain seq x y z
N MET A 1 3.33 -3.08 -7.28
CA MET A 1 2.66 -2.51 -6.10
C MET A 1 1.47 -3.35 -5.65
N VAL A 2 0.31 -3.30 -6.34
CA VAL A 2 -0.89 -4.10 -5.99
C VAL A 2 -0.58 -5.60 -5.83
N LYS A 3 0.12 -6.18 -6.80
CA LYS A 3 0.55 -7.59 -6.76
C LYS A 3 1.44 -7.93 -5.56
N ILE A 4 2.33 -7.03 -5.17
CA ILE A 4 3.24 -7.25 -4.03
C ILE A 4 2.47 -7.23 -2.72
N ARG A 5 1.58 -6.24 -2.52
CA ARG A 5 0.75 -6.19 -1.32
C ARG A 5 -0.20 -7.37 -1.22
N LYS A 6 -0.73 -7.84 -2.36
CA LYS A 6 -1.47 -9.09 -2.47
C LYS A 6 -0.63 -10.27 -2.00
N ILE A 7 0.55 -10.51 -2.59
CA ILE A 7 1.44 -11.61 -2.19
C ILE A 7 1.79 -11.54 -0.69
N LYS A 8 2.10 -10.35 -0.17
CA LYS A 8 2.40 -10.14 1.26
C LYS A 8 1.23 -10.53 2.17
N SER A 9 -0.03 -10.36 1.73
CA SER A 9 -1.19 -10.84 2.51
C SER A 9 -1.27 -12.36 2.64
N TYR A 10 -0.75 -13.11 1.66
CA TYR A 10 -0.69 -14.59 1.69
C TYR A 10 0.50 -15.13 2.51
N VAL A 11 1.39 -14.24 2.99
CA VAL A 11 2.45 -14.65 3.92
C VAL A 11 1.88 -15.05 5.28
N PHE A 12 0.80 -14.40 5.68
CA PHE A 12 0.11 -14.57 6.95
C PHE A 12 -1.20 -15.34 6.76
N LYS A 13 -1.72 -15.94 7.83
CA LYS A 13 -3.01 -16.65 7.79
C LYS A 13 -4.16 -15.64 7.69
N VAL A 14 -5.28 -16.10 7.15
CA VAL A 14 -6.54 -15.33 7.23
C VAL A 14 -6.96 -15.23 8.69
N SER A 15 -7.49 -14.08 9.08
CA SER A 15 -7.94 -13.77 10.45
C SER A 15 -6.81 -13.66 11.49
N GLU A 16 -5.55 -13.67 11.06
CA GLU A 16 -4.40 -13.43 11.92
C GLU A 16 -4.23 -11.92 12.18
N TRP A 17 -3.99 -11.55 13.44
CA TRP A 17 -3.63 -10.18 13.78
C TRP A 17 -2.19 -9.89 13.35
N VAL A 18 -2.04 -8.89 12.49
CA VAL A 18 -0.74 -8.45 11.99
C VAL A 18 -0.57 -6.95 12.17
N THR A 19 0.66 -6.47 12.12
CA THR A 19 0.98 -5.05 12.06
C THR A 19 1.28 -4.60 10.64
N VAL A 20 1.21 -3.28 10.41
CA VAL A 20 1.73 -2.68 9.16
C VAL A 20 3.21 -3.02 9.00
N GLU A 21 3.96 -3.02 10.10
CA GLU A 21 5.38 -3.34 10.14
C GLU A 21 5.66 -4.78 9.67
N ASP A 22 4.83 -5.75 10.05
CA ASP A 22 4.94 -7.15 9.60
C ASP A 22 4.75 -7.28 8.09
N ILE A 23 3.71 -6.63 7.55
CA ILE A 23 3.41 -6.68 6.11
C ILE A 23 4.44 -5.88 5.31
N GLN A 24 4.80 -4.70 5.78
CA GLN A 24 5.68 -3.76 5.08
C GLN A 24 7.15 -3.96 5.40
N GLY A 25 7.49 -5.06 6.08
CA GLY A 25 8.87 -5.44 6.42
C GLY A 25 9.84 -5.25 5.25
N GLY A 26 11.01 -4.69 5.57
CA GLY A 26 12.05 -4.30 4.62
C GLY A 26 11.93 -2.85 4.10
N ALA A 27 10.79 -2.18 4.29
CA ALA A 27 10.64 -0.76 3.94
C ALA A 27 11.28 0.15 5.00
N PHE A 28 11.55 1.39 4.61
CA PHE A 28 11.95 2.43 5.55
C PHE A 28 10.68 3.09 6.09
N MET A 29 10.45 2.97 7.38
CA MET A 29 9.22 3.42 8.04
C MET A 29 9.47 3.71 9.51
N GLN A 30 8.62 4.56 10.09
CA GLN A 30 8.54 4.72 11.53
C GLN A 30 7.31 3.97 12.06
N ALA A 31 7.52 3.14 13.08
CA ALA A 31 6.49 2.31 13.65
C ALA A 31 5.32 3.16 14.19
N LYS A 32 4.11 2.89 13.70
CA LYS A 32 2.86 3.45 14.23
C LYS A 32 2.07 2.39 15.02
N ARG A 33 2.56 1.14 15.05
CA ARG A 33 1.94 -0.03 15.70
C ARG A 33 0.46 -0.20 15.30
N ILE A 34 0.15 0.09 14.04
CA ILE A 34 -1.19 -0.13 13.48
C ILE A 34 -1.34 -1.64 13.33
N ARG A 35 -2.27 -2.21 14.10
CA ARG A 35 -2.65 -3.62 14.03
C ARG A 35 -3.96 -3.76 13.25
N PHE A 36 -4.12 -4.86 12.53
CA PHE A 36 -5.34 -5.17 11.81
C PHE A 36 -5.45 -6.68 11.58
N VAL A 37 -6.64 -7.13 11.23
CA VAL A 37 -6.91 -8.53 10.87
C VAL A 37 -6.50 -8.76 9.41
N ASN A 38 -5.61 -9.74 9.18
CA ASN A 38 -5.15 -10.07 7.84
C ASN A 38 -6.23 -10.81 7.04
N HIS A 39 -6.40 -10.40 5.79
CA HIS A 39 -7.20 -11.09 4.79
C HIS A 39 -6.35 -11.33 3.56
N HIS A 40 -6.50 -12.50 2.94
CA HIS A 40 -5.92 -12.75 1.63
C HIS A 40 -6.61 -11.86 0.60
N LEU A 41 -5.81 -11.00 -0.03
CA LEU A 41 -6.33 -9.97 -0.91
C LEU A 41 -6.58 -10.52 -2.33
N ASN A 42 -7.64 -10.01 -2.95
CA ASN A 42 -7.83 -10.00 -4.38
C ASN A 42 -7.45 -8.62 -4.94
N ASP A 43 -7.14 -8.56 -6.23
CA ASP A 43 -6.89 -7.30 -6.93
C ASP A 43 -8.08 -6.92 -7.81
N GLY A 44 -8.31 -5.61 -7.91
CA GLY A 44 -9.32 -5.02 -8.80
C GLY A 44 -8.79 -3.76 -9.47
N VAL A 45 -9.45 -3.35 -10.55
CA VAL A 45 -9.16 -2.09 -11.24
C VAL A 45 -10.43 -1.27 -11.28
N ALA A 46 -10.36 -0.06 -10.72
CA ALA A 46 -11.48 0.87 -10.70
C ALA A 46 -11.85 1.33 -12.12
N ASN A 47 -13.14 1.51 -12.39
CA ASN A 47 -13.62 2.10 -13.64
C ASN A 47 -13.37 3.62 -13.70
N HIS A 48 -13.50 4.27 -12.55
CA HIS A 48 -13.38 5.71 -12.38
C HIS A 48 -12.27 6.05 -11.37
N HIS A 49 -11.81 7.31 -11.38
CA HIS A 49 -10.86 7.77 -10.38
C HIS A 49 -11.49 7.68 -8.99
N ILE A 50 -10.81 6.99 -8.08
CA ILE A 50 -11.21 6.89 -6.68
C ILE A 50 -10.32 7.79 -5.82
N GLN A 51 -10.92 8.46 -4.85
CA GLN A 51 -10.19 9.13 -3.79
C GLN A 51 -9.76 8.08 -2.79
N THR A 52 -8.47 8.06 -2.47
CA THR A 52 -7.88 7.08 -1.57
C THR A 52 -7.84 7.54 -0.12
N LYS A 53 -8.00 8.84 0.12
CA LYS A 53 -8.11 9.41 1.48
C LYS A 53 -9.42 9.02 2.14
N GLN A 54 -9.34 8.68 3.42
CA GLN A 54 -10.51 8.56 4.25
C GLN A 54 -11.07 9.94 4.62
N THR A 55 -12.23 10.31 4.07
CA THR A 55 -12.90 11.60 4.37
C THR A 55 -13.94 11.51 5.49
N SER A 56 -14.47 10.32 5.80
CA SER A 56 -15.36 10.07 6.94
C SER A 56 -15.48 8.57 7.26
N ILE A 57 -15.88 8.23 8.50
CA ILE A 57 -16.18 6.85 8.96
C ILE A 57 -17.24 6.14 8.09
N ARG A 58 -18.08 6.90 7.36
CA ARG A 58 -19.20 6.35 6.58
C ARG A 58 -18.88 6.12 5.11
N THR A 59 -17.79 6.67 4.56
CA THR A 59 -17.52 6.67 3.11
C THR A 59 -16.65 5.53 2.58
N PHE A 60 -16.47 4.42 3.30
CA PHE A 60 -15.78 3.26 2.72
C PHE A 60 -16.53 2.72 1.51
N ARG A 61 -15.84 2.78 0.36
CA ARG A 61 -16.44 2.84 -0.96
C ARG A 61 -16.81 1.46 -1.48
N VAL A 62 -18.00 1.41 -2.06
CA VAL A 62 -18.29 0.53 -3.18
C VAL A 62 -17.57 1.12 -4.38
N VAL A 63 -16.70 0.33 -5.02
CA VAL A 63 -15.90 0.73 -6.18
C VAL A 63 -16.37 -0.07 -7.38
N GLU A 64 -16.87 0.62 -8.39
CA GLU A 64 -17.19 0.02 -9.68
C GLU A 64 -15.90 -0.43 -10.37
N ARG A 65 -15.88 -1.68 -10.84
CA ARG A 65 -14.74 -2.23 -11.59
C ARG A 65 -14.89 -1.94 -13.07
N ARG A 66 -13.75 -1.73 -13.74
CA ARG A 66 -13.69 -1.47 -15.19
C ARG A 66 -14.41 -2.52 -16.05
N ASN A 67 -14.46 -3.79 -15.60
CA ASN A 67 -14.93 -4.92 -16.40
C ASN A 67 -15.94 -5.85 -15.69
N SER A 68 -16.40 -5.56 -14.46
CA SER A 68 -17.41 -6.41 -13.80
C SER A 68 -17.89 -5.89 -12.43
N GLY A 69 -19.14 -5.47 -12.28
CA GLY A 69 -19.76 -5.25 -10.96
C GLY A 69 -18.95 -4.36 -9.99
N GLU A 70 -19.16 -4.60 -8.70
CA GLU A 70 -18.71 -3.69 -7.64
C GLU A 70 -17.84 -4.40 -6.58
N ILE A 71 -16.85 -3.67 -6.04
CA ILE A 71 -16.05 -4.08 -4.88
C ILE A 71 -16.46 -3.24 -3.69
N ASN A 72 -16.96 -3.86 -2.63
CA ASN A 72 -17.06 -3.20 -1.34
C ASN A 72 -15.73 -3.30 -0.57
N LEU A 73 -15.03 -2.18 -0.39
CA LEU A 73 -13.75 -2.13 0.33
C LEU A 73 -13.89 -2.50 1.82
N ARG A 74 -15.09 -2.40 2.42
CA ARG A 74 -15.35 -2.88 3.80
C ARG A 74 -15.28 -4.40 3.93
N ASN A 75 -15.22 -5.13 2.82
CA ASN A 75 -14.99 -6.57 2.90
C ASN A 75 -13.53 -6.89 3.22
N HIS A 76 -12.63 -5.90 3.25
CA HIS A 76 -11.20 -6.01 3.61
C HIS A 76 -10.39 -7.01 2.75
N LYS A 77 -11.00 -7.55 1.70
CA LYS A 77 -10.47 -8.62 0.83
C LYS A 77 -9.95 -8.12 -0.51
N TYR A 78 -9.85 -6.81 -0.71
CA TYR A 78 -9.47 -6.22 -1.99
C TYR A 78 -8.44 -5.12 -1.82
N ILE A 79 -7.47 -5.12 -2.72
CA ILE A 79 -6.67 -3.94 -3.08
C ILE A 79 -7.08 -3.50 -4.49
N VAL A 80 -7.42 -2.23 -4.63
CA VAL A 80 -7.95 -1.69 -5.89
C VAL A 80 -6.93 -0.74 -6.50
N LEU A 81 -6.54 -1.02 -7.74
CA LEU A 81 -5.79 -0.09 -8.58
C LEU A 81 -6.74 1.01 -9.08
N ASN A 82 -6.32 2.25 -8.95
CA ASN A 82 -7.04 3.41 -9.43
C ASN A 82 -7.11 3.42 -10.96
N ALA A 83 -8.10 4.12 -11.53
CA ALA A 83 -8.18 4.29 -12.97
C ALA A 83 -7.00 5.14 -13.48
N ALA A 84 -6.59 4.90 -14.72
CA ALA A 84 -5.41 5.53 -15.31
C ALA A 84 -5.51 7.08 -15.28
N GLY A 85 -4.39 7.74 -15.00
CA GLY A 85 -4.33 9.21 -14.93
C GLY A 85 -4.78 9.81 -13.59
N ALA A 86 -5.01 8.99 -12.56
CA ALA A 86 -5.23 9.50 -11.21
C ALA A 86 -4.04 10.36 -10.74
N SER A 87 -4.32 11.49 -10.08
CA SER A 87 -3.30 12.45 -9.68
C SER A 87 -2.50 12.02 -8.45
N ALA A 88 -3.09 11.18 -7.60
CA ALA A 88 -2.51 10.59 -6.40
C ALA A 88 -3.24 9.29 -6.01
N GLY A 89 -2.59 8.46 -5.19
CA GLY A 89 -3.20 7.24 -4.68
C GLY A 89 -3.48 6.23 -5.80
N ASP A 90 -2.40 5.65 -6.34
CA ASP A 90 -2.48 4.68 -7.43
C ASP A 90 -3.21 3.39 -7.03
N ALA A 91 -3.17 3.02 -5.75
CA ALA A 91 -3.97 1.93 -5.22
C ALA A 91 -4.46 2.19 -3.79
N VAL A 92 -5.52 1.50 -3.39
CA VAL A 92 -6.07 1.58 -2.03
C VAL A 92 -6.65 0.25 -1.57
N LEU A 93 -6.52 -0.03 -0.27
CA LEU A 93 -7.29 -1.06 0.43
C LEU A 93 -7.78 -0.53 1.79
N SER A 94 -8.73 -1.25 2.39
CA SER A 94 -9.17 -1.01 3.77
C SER A 94 -8.47 -1.98 4.72
N LEU A 95 -7.98 -1.46 5.85
CA LEU A 95 -7.45 -2.28 6.94
C LEU A 95 -8.59 -2.64 7.90
N ASP A 96 -8.72 -3.93 8.23
CA ASP A 96 -9.72 -4.45 9.15
C ASP A 96 -9.29 -4.16 10.60
N PHE A 97 -9.73 -2.99 11.10
CA PHE A 97 -9.40 -2.47 12.43
C PHE A 97 -10.60 -1.70 13.00
N ASP A 98 -10.71 -1.64 14.34
CA ASP A 98 -11.83 -1.00 15.06
C ASP A 98 -12.06 0.44 14.61
N ILE A 99 -10.98 1.16 14.33
CA ILE A 99 -11.02 2.47 13.68
C ILE A 99 -10.76 2.21 12.20
N PRO A 100 -11.74 2.44 11.31
CA PRO A 100 -11.55 2.26 9.89
C PRO A 100 -10.32 3.06 9.43
N ARG A 101 -9.43 2.40 8.70
CA ARG A 101 -8.24 2.99 8.09
C ARG A 101 -8.07 2.48 6.68
N THR A 102 -7.41 3.27 5.85
CA THR A 102 -6.98 2.85 4.52
C THR A 102 -5.46 2.69 4.47
N GLU A 103 -5.01 1.82 3.57
CA GLU A 103 -3.64 1.84 3.09
C GLU A 103 -3.69 2.34 1.64
N SER A 104 -3.17 3.55 1.42
CA SER A 104 -2.99 4.12 0.09
C SER A 104 -1.57 3.87 -0.40
N GLN A 105 -1.44 3.46 -1.66
CA GLN A 105 -0.15 3.18 -2.27
C GLN A 105 0.05 4.05 -3.51
N GLN A 106 1.26 4.55 -3.68
CA GLN A 106 1.62 5.42 -4.79
C GLN A 106 3.02 5.11 -5.30
N CYS A 107 3.22 5.17 -6.61
CA CYS A 107 4.49 4.98 -7.29
C CYS A 107 4.92 6.30 -7.94
N LYS A 108 6.17 6.70 -7.72
CA LYS A 108 6.75 7.87 -8.39
C LYS A 108 8.15 7.52 -8.88
N ASN A 109 8.43 7.87 -10.13
CA ASN A 109 9.79 7.92 -10.66
C ASN A 109 10.40 9.26 -10.24
N ILE A 110 11.37 9.22 -9.34
CA ILE A 110 11.95 10.41 -8.72
C ILE A 110 13.43 10.41 -9.03
N GLN A 111 13.87 11.39 -9.82
CA GLN A 111 15.25 11.49 -10.28
C GLN A 111 16.08 12.51 -9.48
N ARG A 112 15.44 13.50 -8.84
CA ARG A 112 16.11 14.55 -8.05
C ARG A 112 15.21 15.04 -6.92
N GLY A 113 15.72 14.97 -5.69
CA GLY A 113 15.01 15.41 -4.49
C GLY A 113 13.86 14.46 -4.17
N PHE A 114 13.90 13.84 -3.00
CA PHE A 114 12.71 13.17 -2.51
C PHE A 114 11.60 14.22 -2.45
N PRO A 115 10.41 13.95 -2.98
CA PRO A 115 9.30 14.89 -2.91
C PRO A 115 9.08 15.20 -1.43
N TYR A 116 8.46 16.34 -1.17
CA TYR A 116 7.84 16.60 0.11
C TYR A 116 6.91 15.42 0.41
N LEU A 117 7.40 14.40 1.13
CA LEU A 117 6.67 13.17 1.43
C LEU A 117 5.30 13.51 1.98
N ASN A 118 5.26 14.53 2.84
CA ASN A 118 4.06 15.11 3.40
C ASN A 118 3.09 15.62 2.33
N LYS A 119 3.55 16.30 1.26
CA LYS A 119 2.66 16.73 0.17
C LYS A 119 2.08 15.57 -0.62
N GLU A 120 2.86 14.50 -0.86
CA GLU A 120 2.33 13.32 -1.55
C GLU A 120 1.39 12.52 -0.67
N HIS A 121 1.72 12.35 0.61
CA HIS A 121 0.83 11.80 1.63
C HIS A 121 -0.46 12.60 1.68
N GLU A 122 -0.39 13.91 1.86
CA GLU A 122 -1.54 14.82 1.92
C GLU A 122 -2.38 14.80 0.66
N LYS A 123 -1.95 14.22 -0.46
CA LYS A 123 -2.80 14.00 -1.66
C LYS A 123 -3.47 12.63 -1.66
N ALA A 124 -2.86 11.63 -1.04
CA ALA A 124 -3.25 10.23 -1.17
C ALA A 124 -3.87 9.62 0.11
N ALA A 125 -3.52 10.11 1.29
CA ALA A 125 -3.88 9.52 2.57
C ALA A 125 -4.30 10.60 3.58
N SER A 126 -5.16 10.22 4.52
CA SER A 126 -5.46 11.03 5.71
C SER A 126 -4.42 10.76 6.80
N PRO A 127 -4.27 11.63 7.83
CA PRO A 127 -3.20 11.51 8.84
C PRO A 127 -3.17 10.16 9.60
N ASP A 128 -4.31 9.49 9.71
CA ASP A 128 -4.44 8.19 10.39
C ASP A 128 -4.32 6.97 9.47
N ASP A 129 -4.31 7.20 8.16
CA ASP A 129 -4.13 6.16 7.16
C ASP A 129 -2.65 5.75 7.05
N VAL A 130 -2.43 4.65 6.35
CA VAL A 130 -1.09 4.22 5.95
C VAL A 130 -0.83 4.72 4.54
N PHE A 131 0.30 5.39 4.33
CA PHE A 131 0.74 5.84 3.01
C PHE A 131 2.03 5.12 2.59
N THR A 132 1.96 4.36 1.51
CA THR A 132 3.13 3.69 0.93
C THR A 132 3.57 4.39 -0.34
N LEU A 133 4.78 4.96 -0.35
CA LEU A 133 5.37 5.59 -1.52
C LEU A 133 6.51 4.75 -2.07
N PHE A 134 6.27 4.08 -3.19
CA PHE A 134 7.28 3.39 -3.98
C PHE A 134 8.08 4.41 -4.79
N CYS A 135 9.38 4.44 -4.59
CA CYS A 135 10.25 5.43 -5.18
C CYS A 135 11.52 4.79 -5.78
N THR A 136 11.97 5.31 -6.91
CA THR A 136 13.24 4.92 -7.56
C THR A 136 14.46 5.67 -7.04
N SER A 137 14.28 6.70 -6.20
CA SER A 137 15.37 7.43 -5.57
C SER A 137 15.79 6.79 -4.26
N SER A 138 17.05 6.98 -3.88
CA SER A 138 17.52 6.75 -2.51
C SER A 138 16.83 7.66 -1.50
N ILE A 139 16.88 7.27 -0.23
CA ILE A 139 16.37 8.09 0.89
C ILE A 139 17.28 9.31 1.06
N PRO A 140 16.72 10.53 1.22
CA PRO A 140 17.53 11.70 1.54
C PRO A 140 18.33 11.48 2.83
N ARG A 141 19.62 11.81 2.78
CA ARG A 141 20.34 12.12 4.01
C ARG A 141 20.05 13.55 4.40
N GLN A 142 19.82 13.79 5.68
CA GLN A 142 19.75 15.13 6.24
C GLN A 142 21.13 15.81 6.14
N ARG A 143 21.18 17.14 6.22
CA ARG A 143 22.42 17.92 6.03
C ARG A 143 23.50 17.60 7.07
N ASP A 144 23.10 17.06 8.21
CA ASP A 144 23.94 16.58 9.32
C ASP A 144 24.38 15.12 9.17
N GLY A 145 24.03 14.46 8.05
CA GLY A 145 24.33 13.06 7.81
C GLY A 145 23.34 12.08 8.46
N ALA A 146 22.35 12.57 9.20
CA ALA A 146 21.31 11.73 9.78
C ALA A 146 20.38 11.17 8.69
N THR A 147 19.87 9.96 8.90
CA THR A 147 18.86 9.37 8.01
C THR A 147 17.56 10.18 8.12
N TYR A 148 16.89 10.44 6.99
CA TYR A 148 15.60 11.12 6.99
C TYR A 148 14.59 10.40 7.89
N ASN A 149 13.98 11.13 8.84
CA ASN A 149 12.92 10.59 9.68
C ASN A 149 11.60 10.56 8.91
N VAL A 150 11.15 9.35 8.56
CA VAL A 150 9.85 9.16 7.93
C VAL A 150 8.74 9.37 8.95
N PRO A 151 7.75 10.24 8.70
CA PRO A 151 6.66 10.45 9.65
C PRO A 151 5.85 9.17 9.88
N PRO A 152 5.30 8.94 11.08
CA PRO A 152 4.55 7.72 11.39
C PRO A 152 3.40 7.44 10.41
N GLY A 153 3.23 6.18 10.03
CA GLY A 153 2.21 5.75 9.06
C GLY A 153 2.64 5.89 7.60
N ASN A 154 3.83 6.41 7.33
CA ASN A 154 4.43 6.39 6.00
C ASN A 154 5.37 5.18 5.85
N VAL A 155 5.37 4.60 4.65
CA VAL A 155 6.16 3.42 4.29
C VAL A 155 6.89 3.72 2.99
N LEU A 156 8.21 3.62 3.00
CA LEU A 156 9.06 3.95 1.86
C LEU A 156 9.89 2.74 1.37
N PRO A 157 9.39 2.02 0.36
CA PRO A 157 10.21 1.14 -0.46
C PRO A 157 10.97 1.96 -1.51
N THR A 158 12.28 2.04 -1.35
CA THR A 158 13.25 2.81 -2.17
C THR A 158 14.31 1.91 -2.78
N VAL A 159 15.06 2.41 -3.75
CA VAL A 159 16.16 1.65 -4.37
C VAL A 159 17.16 1.09 -3.35
N ASP A 160 17.34 1.75 -2.21
CA ASP A 160 18.28 1.34 -1.16
C ASP A 160 17.83 0.08 -0.39
N ASN A 161 16.53 -0.22 -0.37
CA ASN A 161 15.93 -1.31 0.42
C ASN A 161 14.94 -2.17 -0.36
N TRP A 162 14.89 -2.04 -1.69
CA TRP A 162 14.05 -2.88 -2.54
C TRP A 162 14.34 -4.37 -2.38
N GLY A 163 15.61 -4.77 -2.25
CA GLY A 163 15.97 -6.17 -1.98
C GLY A 163 15.28 -6.66 -0.71
N ASN A 164 15.52 -6.00 0.42
CA ASN A 164 14.89 -6.37 1.70
C ASN A 164 13.35 -6.36 1.64
N TYR A 165 12.75 -5.42 0.89
CA TYR A 165 11.29 -5.27 0.82
C TYR A 165 10.62 -6.28 -0.12
N PHE A 166 11.23 -6.61 -1.26
CA PHE A 166 10.65 -7.45 -2.30
C PHE A 166 11.18 -8.88 -2.32
N ASP A 167 12.43 -9.13 -1.93
CA ASP A 167 13.08 -10.45 -2.03
C ASP A 167 12.32 -11.55 -1.27
N PRO A 168 11.78 -11.31 -0.05
CA PRO A 168 10.96 -12.32 0.63
C PRO A 168 9.73 -12.77 -0.18
N CYS A 169 9.28 -11.93 -1.13
CA CYS A 169 8.17 -12.19 -2.02
C CYS A 169 8.60 -12.70 -3.40
N ALA A 170 9.89 -12.66 -3.76
CA ALA A 170 10.37 -13.05 -5.09
C ALA A 170 10.12 -14.54 -5.37
N GLY A 171 10.47 -15.43 -4.43
CA GLY A 171 10.21 -16.87 -4.56
C GLY A 171 8.72 -17.23 -4.59
N ARG A 172 7.90 -16.53 -3.79
CA ARG A 172 6.43 -16.75 -3.75
C ARG A 172 5.74 -16.24 -5.01
N SER A 173 6.28 -15.21 -5.66
CA SER A 173 5.79 -14.72 -6.95
C SER A 173 5.84 -15.81 -8.03
N TYR A 174 6.87 -16.66 -8.00
CA TYR A 174 7.02 -17.77 -8.93
C TYR A 174 5.96 -18.88 -8.72
N VAL A 175 5.68 -19.24 -7.46
CA VAL A 175 4.65 -20.24 -7.12
C VAL A 175 3.26 -19.73 -7.52
N TYR A 176 2.95 -18.47 -7.19
CA TYR A 176 1.67 -17.85 -7.55
C TYR A 176 1.48 -17.76 -9.08
N ALA A 177 2.54 -17.48 -9.82
CA ALA A 177 2.50 -17.48 -11.29
C ALA A 177 2.28 -18.88 -11.90
N ARG A 178 2.70 -19.95 -11.22
CA ARG A 178 2.48 -21.33 -11.66
C ARG A 178 1.05 -21.81 -11.43
N GLU A 179 0.44 -21.49 -10.29
CA GLU A 179 -0.94 -21.90 -9.99
C GLU A 179 -1.96 -21.27 -10.96
N ILE A 180 -1.73 -20.03 -11.42
CA ILE A 180 -2.58 -19.38 -12.44
C ILE A 180 -2.48 -20.06 -13.82
N ARG A 181 -1.37 -20.76 -14.12
CA ARG A 181 -1.19 -21.48 -15.39
C ARG A 181 -1.68 -22.94 -15.34
N GLY A 182 -2.10 -23.40 -14.16
CA GLY A 182 -2.54 -24.79 -13.94
C GLY A 182 -4.05 -25.00 -14.01
N ASN A 183 -4.85 -23.95 -14.26
CA ASN A 183 -6.30 -23.99 -14.46
C ASN A 183 -6.69 -23.54 -15.86
#